data_AF-A0A330GSU0-F1
#
_entry.id   AF-A0A330GSU0-F1
#
_cell.length_a   1.000
_cell.length_b   1.000
_cell.length_c   1.000
_cell.angle_alpha   90.00
_cell.angle_beta   90.00
_cell.angle_gamma   90.00
#
_symmetry.space_group_name_H-M   'P 1'
#
loop_
_entity.id
_entity.type
_entity.pdbx_description
1 polymer ?
#
loop_
_entity_poly.entity_id
_entity_poly.type
_entity_poly.pdbx_seq_one_letter_code
_entity_poly.pdbx_strand_id
1 'polypeptide(L)'
;MNKFALVFAFSAIATIAPLASAIAAPTPCETALKDLRAAEATAKPSDADKNKVSELETKGIERCNADDDKRADDFFAQAMKVLGK
;
A
#
# COMPACT_ATOMS: atom_id res chain seq x y z
N MET A 1 -54.76 33.84 22.79
CA MET A 1 -55.50 32.55 22.81
C MET A 1 -54.51 31.44 22.54
N ASN A 2 -54.29 30.64 23.57
CA ASN A 2 -53.22 29.65 23.70
C ASN A 2 -53.67 28.33 23.03
N LYS A 3 -52.96 27.86 22.00
CA LYS A 3 -53.20 26.53 21.42
C LYS A 3 -51.87 25.87 21.08
N PHE A 4 -51.23 25.32 22.10
CA PHE A 4 -50.14 24.36 21.95
C PHE A 4 -50.73 23.05 21.42
N ALA A 5 -50.64 22.84 20.11
CA ALA A 5 -50.92 21.55 19.49
C ALA A 5 -49.59 20.77 19.42
N LEU A 6 -49.41 19.85 20.36
CA LEU A 6 -48.27 18.96 20.48
C LEU A 6 -48.53 17.76 19.56
N VAL A 7 -47.93 17.77 18.36
CA VAL A 7 -47.95 16.64 17.44
C VAL A 7 -46.67 15.84 17.63
N PHE A 8 -46.80 14.65 18.22
CA PHE A 8 -45.75 13.65 18.30
C PHE A 8 -45.45 13.11 16.89
N ALA A 9 -44.32 13.52 16.32
CA ALA A 9 -43.79 12.92 15.11
C ALA A 9 -42.86 11.74 15.47
N PHE A 10 -43.38 10.52 15.36
CA PHE A 10 -42.58 9.30 15.37
C PHE A 10 -42.06 9.07 13.94
N SER A 11 -40.78 9.38 13.69
CA SER A 11 -40.12 9.07 12.43
C SER A 11 -38.92 8.15 12.68
N ALA A 12 -38.97 7.00 12.00
CA ALA A 12 -38.10 5.86 12.17
C ALA A 12 -36.61 6.17 11.91
N ILE A 13 -35.74 5.68 12.79
CA ILE A 13 -34.30 5.71 12.60
C ILE A 13 -33.94 4.53 11.69
N ALA A 14 -33.70 4.81 10.40
CA ALA A 14 -33.05 3.87 9.52
C ALA A 14 -31.54 3.91 9.78
N THR A 15 -30.99 2.93 10.48
CA THR A 15 -29.55 2.75 10.60
C THR A 15 -29.00 2.19 9.30
N ILE A 16 -28.50 3.07 8.43
CA ILE A 16 -27.72 2.66 7.27
C ILE A 16 -26.34 2.26 7.82
N ALA A 17 -26.11 0.95 7.98
CA ALA A 17 -24.78 0.44 8.24
C ALA A 17 -23.95 0.63 6.95
N PRO A 18 -22.76 1.25 7.01
CA PRO A 18 -21.90 1.31 5.84
C PRO A 18 -21.41 -0.12 5.54
N LEU A 19 -21.73 -0.62 4.34
CA LEU A 19 -20.99 -1.72 3.74
C LEU A 19 -19.61 -1.18 3.37
N ALA A 20 -18.72 -1.12 4.37
CA ALA A 20 -17.31 -0.90 4.14
C ALA A 20 -16.75 -2.16 3.47
N SER A 21 -16.85 -2.23 2.14
CA SER A 21 -15.92 -3.02 1.37
C SER A 21 -14.56 -2.38 1.57
N ALA A 22 -13.82 -2.85 2.58
CA ALA A 22 -12.41 -2.55 2.70
C ALA A 22 -11.71 -3.23 1.52
N ILE A 23 -11.70 -2.55 0.38
CA ILE A 23 -10.68 -2.78 -0.63
C ILE A 23 -9.40 -2.40 0.11
N ALA A 24 -8.60 -3.40 0.49
CA ALA A 24 -7.28 -3.13 1.04
C ALA A 24 -6.61 -2.15 0.07
N ALA A 25 -6.23 -0.97 0.57
CA ALA A 25 -5.44 -0.06 -0.23
C ALA A 25 -4.28 -0.88 -0.80
N PRO A 26 -3.97 -0.76 -2.11
CA PRO A 26 -2.79 -1.41 -2.65
C PRO A 26 -1.63 -1.09 -1.70
N THR A 27 -0.87 -2.12 -1.30
CA THR A 27 0.29 -1.92 -0.45
C THR A 27 1.15 -0.84 -1.12
N PRO A 28 1.44 0.27 -0.43
CA PRO A 28 2.27 1.32 -1.01
C PRO A 28 3.61 0.72 -1.44
N CYS A 29 4.19 1.17 -2.55
CA CYS A 29 5.48 0.69 -3.06
C CYS A 29 6.61 0.77 -2.01
N GLU A 30 6.46 1.63 -0.99
CA GLU A 30 7.32 1.72 0.18
C GLU A 30 7.34 0.43 1.04
N THR A 31 6.25 -0.35 1.02
CA THR A 31 6.18 -1.66 1.68
C THR A 31 7.09 -2.66 0.97
N ALA A 32 6.98 -2.75 -0.36
CA ALA A 32 7.84 -3.61 -1.17
C ALA A 32 9.32 -3.18 -1.07
N LEU A 33 9.59 -1.87 -1.07
CA LEU A 33 10.92 -1.32 -0.83
C LEU A 33 11.48 -1.69 0.55
N LYS A 34 10.65 -1.61 1.60
CA LYS A 34 11.05 -1.99 2.96
C LYS A 34 11.40 -3.48 3.03
N ASP A 35 10.62 -4.34 2.37
CA ASP A 35 10.87 -5.78 2.34
C ASP A 35 12.15 -6.11 1.57
N LEU A 36 12.40 -5.42 0.46
CA LEU A 36 13.67 -5.50 -0.28
C LEU A 36 14.85 -5.12 0.62
N ARG A 37 14.79 -3.99 1.33
CA ARG A 37 15.87 -3.57 2.23
C ARG A 37 16.10 -4.52 3.39
N ALA A 38 15.03 -5.10 3.94
CA ALA A 38 15.14 -6.14 4.95
C ALA A 38 15.81 -7.41 4.38
N ALA A 39 15.53 -7.73 3.11
CA ALA A 39 16.20 -8.80 2.40
C ALA A 39 17.69 -8.52 2.21
N GLU A 40 18.05 -7.34 1.75
CA GLU A 40 19.45 -6.91 1.57
C GLU A 40 20.25 -6.97 2.87
N ALA A 41 19.66 -6.54 3.99
CA ALA A 41 20.32 -6.56 5.30
C ALA A 41 20.68 -7.97 5.79
N THR A 42 20.00 -9.01 5.28
CA THR A 42 20.19 -10.40 5.70
C THR A 42 20.93 -11.24 4.65
N ALA A 43 20.95 -10.79 3.40
CA ALA A 43 21.59 -11.49 2.30
C ALA A 43 23.12 -11.27 2.30
N LYS A 44 23.85 -12.21 1.72
CA LYS A 44 25.28 -12.09 1.42
C LYS A 44 25.55 -12.24 -0.08
N PRO A 45 24.99 -11.36 -0.92
CA PRO A 45 25.13 -11.44 -2.38
C PRO A 45 26.58 -11.20 -2.81
N SER A 46 26.92 -11.71 -4.01
CA SER A 46 28.15 -11.33 -4.69
C SER A 46 28.17 -9.84 -5.01
N ASP A 47 29.33 -9.24 -5.31
CA ASP A 47 29.37 -7.82 -5.65
C ASP A 47 28.63 -7.50 -6.96
N ALA A 48 28.58 -8.46 -7.90
CA ALA A 48 27.77 -8.33 -9.11
C ALA A 48 26.27 -8.28 -8.78
N ASP A 49 25.81 -9.16 -7.88
CA ASP A 49 24.41 -9.19 -7.46
C ASP A 49 24.03 -7.96 -6.63
N LYS A 50 24.92 -7.45 -5.76
CA LYS A 50 24.72 -6.18 -5.06
C LYS A 50 24.50 -5.02 -6.02
N ASN A 51 25.35 -4.91 -7.03
CA ASN A 51 25.22 -3.86 -8.04
C ASN A 51 23.90 -4.00 -8.79
N LYS A 52 23.48 -5.24 -9.10
CA LYS A 52 22.22 -5.48 -9.78
C LYS A 52 21.00 -5.13 -8.93
N VAL A 53 21.03 -5.49 -7.64
CA VAL A 53 19.99 -5.14 -6.67
C VAL A 53 19.89 -3.63 -6.51
N SER A 54 21.01 -2.93 -6.35
CA SER A 54 21.03 -1.47 -6.23
C SER A 54 20.47 -0.75 -7.48
N GLU A 55 20.78 -1.25 -8.69
CA GLU A 55 20.21 -0.73 -9.94
C GLU A 55 18.68 -0.90 -9.97
N LEU A 56 18.18 -2.07 -9.55
CA LEU A 56 16.75 -2.37 -9.51
C LEU A 56 16.03 -1.59 -8.41
N GLU A 57 16.61 -1.47 -7.21
CA GLU A 57 16.08 -0.65 -6.12
C GLU A 57 15.97 0.82 -6.56
N THR A 58 17.02 1.36 -7.20
CA THR A 58 17.02 2.75 -7.70
C THR A 58 15.89 2.98 -8.70
N LYS A 59 15.73 2.08 -9.69
CA LYS A 59 14.62 2.15 -10.66
C LYS A 59 13.26 2.01 -9.99
N GLY A 60 13.17 1.13 -8.99
CA GLY A 60 11.94 0.96 -8.21
C GLY A 60 11.57 2.23 -7.45
N ILE A 61 12.52 2.87 -6.79
CA ILE A 61 12.34 4.15 -6.08
C ILE A 61 11.91 5.26 -7.05
N GLU A 62 12.55 5.37 -8.22
CA GLU A 62 12.15 6.36 -9.24
C GLU A 62 10.69 6.18 -9.69
N ARG A 63 10.23 4.94 -9.85
CA ARG A 63 8.83 4.65 -10.21
C ARG A 63 7.87 4.87 -9.05
N CYS A 64 8.27 4.50 -7.83
CA CYS A 64 7.51 4.72 -6.61
C CYS A 64 7.28 6.23 -6.37
N ASN A 65 8.33 7.05 -6.50
CA ASN A 65 8.22 8.51 -6.41
C ASN A 65 7.37 9.15 -7.52
N ALA A 66 7.11 8.41 -8.61
CA ALA A 66 6.26 8.85 -9.71
C ALA A 66 4.83 8.31 -9.60
N ASP A 67 4.44 7.77 -8.44
CA ASP A 67 3.17 7.09 -8.17
C ASP A 67 2.89 5.92 -9.14
N ASP A 68 3.95 5.35 -9.72
CA ASP A 68 3.86 4.17 -10.58
C ASP A 68 4.23 2.91 -9.80
N ASP A 69 3.35 2.58 -8.86
CA ASP A 69 3.52 1.47 -7.92
C ASP A 69 3.74 0.15 -8.64
N LYS A 70 3.01 -0.08 -9.74
CA LYS A 70 3.11 -1.33 -10.48
C LYS A 70 4.53 -1.57 -11.01
N ARG A 71 5.14 -0.56 -11.66
CA ARG A 71 6.50 -0.73 -12.18
C ARG A 71 7.54 -0.73 -11.05
N ALA A 72 7.28 -0.02 -9.95
CA ALA A 72 8.12 -0.06 -8.77
C ALA A 72 8.19 -1.48 -8.20
N ASP A 73 7.03 -2.10 -7.96
CA ASP A 73 6.91 -3.46 -7.45
C ASP A 73 7.56 -4.49 -8.38
N ASP A 74 7.39 -4.33 -9.70
CA ASP A 74 8.03 -5.22 -10.69
C ASP A 74 9.57 -5.13 -10.60
N PHE A 75 10.15 -3.97 -10.31
CA PHE A 75 11.60 -3.83 -10.08
C PHE A 75 12.04 -4.42 -8.73
N PHE A 76 11.30 -4.15 -7.66
CA PHE A 76 11.61 -4.71 -6.34
C PHE A 76 11.52 -6.24 -6.33
N ALA A 77 10.52 -6.82 -7.01
CA ALA A 77 10.40 -8.27 -7.18
C ALA A 77 11.57 -8.88 -7.97
N GLN A 78 12.09 -8.17 -8.97
CA GLN A 78 13.32 -8.60 -9.67
C GLN A 78 14.53 -8.56 -8.74
N ALA A 79 14.65 -7.52 -7.90
CA ALA A 79 15.74 -7.40 -6.94
C ALA A 79 15.69 -8.53 -5.89
N MET A 80 14.50 -8.87 -5.41
CA MET A 80 14.27 -10.00 -4.50
C MET A 80 14.73 -11.33 -5.10
N LYS A 81 14.45 -11.58 -6.39
CA LYS A 81 14.93 -12.78 -7.09
C LYS A 81 16.45 -12.84 -7.17
N VAL A 82 17.13 -11.70 -7.38
CA VAL A 82 18.60 -11.62 -7.37
C VAL A 82 19.15 -11.97 -5.99
N LEU A 83 18.46 -11.58 -4.92
CA LEU A 83 18.79 -11.96 -3.54
C LEU A 83 18.42 -13.41 -3.17
N GLY A 84 17.80 -14.15 -4.09
CA GLY A 84 17.33 -15.52 -3.84
C GLY A 84 16.08 -15.61 -2.96
N LYS A 85 15.23 -14.57 -2.94
CA LYS A 85 13.96 -14.52 -2.21
C LYS A 85 12.75 -14.77 -3.10
#